data_AF-A0A6J4WPZ0-F1
#
_entry.id   AF-A0A6J4WPZ0-F1
#
_cell.length_a   1.000
_cell.length_b   1.000
_cell.length_c   1.000
_cell.angle_alpha   90.00
_cell.angle_beta   90.00
_cell.angle_gamma   90.00
#
_symmetry.space_group_name_H-M   'P 1'
#
loop_
_entity.id
_entity.type
_entity.pdbx_description
1 polymer ?
#
loop_
_entity_poly.entity_id
_entity_poly.type
_entity_poly.pdbx_seq_one_letter_code
_entity_poly.pdbx_strand_id
1 'polypeptide(L)'
;MSNSGESASYLEAAADPGMAGLSVNRVKTLREWIEGKAPDRAYGCIILRNGRIGSEFYGGGFTPDSLFEIGSIRKSFNSALIGSGIKEGKISLDLIAADVWPELLDISGDPADAHITLHQLVSGVSGWLTPESSGSSFKYNNAGFTVAEKVVARIYGFANDEIAPQVEKRFKGILNARSWHVYHFTKKFDRLDIDNPGPKLAIDSTLRDLIKWGYLWLNNGVWEGQELIPPDYVALATRRVNPQIPNSRYGYNWFVNVGKMLWPRAPADSYGHAGFGTFKSSKTDSRAFLWICPSLDMAAAIVADFKKAMDVAAELSVDRISTCPLNEGHDYVFEMDYIKAYAYAEETFGAICAHNPAIRVCIEYKWNDPRTRCFFASAGETLSFCQAVGNPNLGVTLDFGHSLQTGERPAQAAAMLARYGRLFYVHLNDNDRNFDWDLMPGAFHFWEFIEFFYYLRQLGYTDDWYAYDVMSKEMDTVETFITVAEVTRKMEFLADKIDRDQMDGMLTERDPSQTMRYLYQSLL
;
A
#
# COMPACT_ATOMS: atom_id res chain seq x y z
N MET A 1 -28.81 28.76 14.67
CA MET A 1 -27.86 29.19 13.63
C MET A 1 -26.46 29.18 14.23
N SER A 2 -25.62 28.22 13.83
CA SER A 2 -24.15 28.37 13.79
C SER A 2 -23.57 27.11 13.15
N ASN A 3 -23.27 27.25 11.85
CA ASN A 3 -22.36 26.50 10.99
C ASN A 3 -21.80 25.16 11.48
N SER A 4 -22.28 24.07 10.88
CA SER A 4 -21.46 22.90 10.53
C SER A 4 -21.37 22.81 9.01
N GLY A 5 -20.75 23.84 8.41
CA GLY A 5 -20.42 23.87 6.99
C GLY A 5 -19.02 23.34 6.76
N GLU A 6 -18.89 22.59 5.67
CA GLU A 6 -17.66 22.21 4.94
C GLU A 6 -16.89 20.97 5.42
N SER A 7 -17.33 19.79 4.98
CA SER A 7 -16.43 18.65 4.72
C SER A 7 -15.61 18.98 3.47
N ALA A 8 -14.45 19.61 3.66
CA ALA A 8 -13.53 19.96 2.59
C ALA A 8 -12.77 18.71 2.10
N SER A 9 -13.42 17.91 1.25
CA SER A 9 -12.79 16.88 0.44
C SER A 9 -11.92 17.51 -0.65
N TYR A 10 -10.67 17.86 -0.31
CA TYR A 10 -9.73 18.38 -1.30
C TYR A 10 -8.35 17.81 -1.00
N LEU A 11 -7.77 17.12 -1.99
CA LEU A 11 -6.35 16.81 -2.00
C LEU A 11 -5.57 18.11 -1.77
N GLU A 12 -5.07 18.30 -0.56
CA GLU A 12 -4.45 19.56 -0.16
C GLU A 12 -3.10 19.73 -0.83
N ALA A 13 -2.79 20.96 -1.24
CA ALA A 13 -1.44 21.31 -1.65
C ALA A 13 -0.52 21.25 -0.42
N ALA A 14 0.60 20.54 -0.54
CA ALA A 14 1.66 20.59 0.44
C ALA A 14 2.38 21.95 0.35
N ALA A 15 2.88 22.45 1.49
CA ALA A 15 3.64 23.70 1.53
C ALA A 15 4.90 23.64 0.64
N ASP A 16 5.51 22.46 0.55
CA ASP A 16 6.61 22.15 -0.36
C ASP A 16 6.58 20.65 -0.75
N PRO A 17 7.32 20.24 -1.81
CA PRO A 17 7.32 18.86 -2.27
C PRO A 17 7.75 17.83 -1.21
N GLY A 18 8.66 18.19 -0.31
CA GLY A 18 9.17 17.30 0.75
C GLY A 18 8.08 16.86 1.73
N MET A 19 7.14 17.75 2.04
CA MET A 19 5.97 17.45 2.88
C MET A 19 4.99 16.44 2.24
N ALA A 20 5.10 16.19 0.93
CA ALA A 20 4.40 15.11 0.23
C ALA A 20 5.33 13.92 -0.07
N GLY A 21 6.50 13.83 0.58
CA GLY A 21 7.50 12.79 0.36
C GLY A 21 8.27 12.92 -0.96
N LEU A 22 8.21 14.06 -1.65
CA LEU A 22 8.92 14.25 -2.93
C LEU A 22 10.27 14.95 -2.74
N SER A 23 11.27 14.52 -3.52
CA SER A 23 12.56 15.24 -3.56
C SER A 23 12.39 16.61 -4.23
N VAL A 24 12.54 17.68 -3.45
CA VAL A 24 12.47 19.08 -3.92
C VAL A 24 13.37 19.32 -5.14
N ASN A 25 14.61 18.83 -5.11
CA ASN A 25 15.56 18.97 -6.22
C ASN A 25 15.09 18.22 -7.48
N ARG A 26 14.55 17.00 -7.35
CA ARG A 26 14.05 16.25 -8.51
C ARG A 26 12.81 16.89 -9.11
N VAL A 27 11.91 17.44 -8.28
CA VAL A 27 10.75 18.21 -8.75
C VAL A 27 11.21 19.44 -9.53
N LYS A 28 12.22 20.16 -9.03
CA LYS A 28 12.82 21.29 -9.74
C LYS A 28 13.40 20.86 -11.09
N THR A 29 14.22 19.80 -11.13
CA THR A 29 14.80 19.28 -12.38
C THR A 29 13.73 18.83 -13.37
N LEU A 30 12.63 18.21 -12.91
CA LEU A 30 11.51 17.84 -13.75
C LEU A 30 10.85 19.08 -14.38
N ARG A 31 10.60 20.11 -13.58
CA ARG A 31 10.03 21.37 -14.07
C ARG A 31 10.89 21.98 -15.17
N GLU A 32 12.18 22.15 -14.91
CA GLU A 32 13.16 22.69 -15.88
C GLU A 32 13.20 21.85 -17.16
N TRP A 33 13.10 20.52 -17.02
CA TRP A 33 13.06 19.61 -18.16
C TRP A 33 11.78 19.77 -19.00
N ILE A 34 10.60 19.88 -18.37
CA ILE A 34 9.32 20.11 -19.08
C ILE A 34 9.35 21.46 -19.78
N GLU A 35 9.76 22.52 -19.07
CA GLU A 35 9.93 23.87 -19.62
C GLU A 35 10.83 23.86 -20.86
N GLY A 36 11.99 23.20 -20.80
CA GLY A 36 12.91 23.07 -21.93
C GLY A 36 12.37 22.23 -23.09
N LYS A 37 11.40 21.32 -22.86
CA LYS A 37 10.77 20.50 -23.91
C LYS A 37 9.53 21.14 -24.52
N ALA A 38 8.94 22.13 -23.86
CA ALA A 38 7.71 22.79 -24.26
C ALA A 38 7.81 24.32 -24.20
N PRO A 39 8.86 24.97 -24.76
CA PRO A 39 9.08 26.40 -24.59
C PRO A 39 7.92 27.26 -25.13
N ASP A 40 7.30 26.83 -26.23
CA ASP A 40 6.20 27.53 -26.89
C ASP A 40 4.87 26.74 -26.87
N ARG A 41 4.74 25.77 -25.95
CA ARG A 41 3.54 24.91 -25.87
C ARG A 41 2.90 25.03 -24.50
N ALA A 42 1.57 25.00 -24.47
CA ALA A 42 0.80 24.87 -23.25
C ALA A 42 1.16 23.55 -22.54
N TYR A 43 1.54 23.62 -21.26
CA TYR A 43 1.82 22.43 -20.43
C TYR A 43 1.37 22.63 -18.99
N GLY A 44 1.09 21.51 -18.34
CA GLY A 44 0.80 21.46 -16.91
C GLY A 44 1.24 20.14 -16.31
N CYS A 45 1.61 20.16 -15.04
CA CYS A 45 1.99 18.98 -14.29
C CYS A 45 1.44 19.09 -12.86
N ILE A 46 0.80 18.02 -12.39
CA ILE A 46 0.46 17.81 -10.99
C ILE A 46 1.08 16.49 -10.55
N ILE A 47 1.74 16.50 -9.39
CA ILE A 47 2.29 15.32 -8.73
C ILE A 47 1.63 15.21 -7.37
N LEU A 48 0.98 14.06 -7.15
CA LEU A 48 0.40 13.68 -5.88
C LEU A 48 1.19 12.52 -5.29
N ARG A 49 1.42 12.56 -3.98
CA ARG A 49 2.02 11.48 -3.19
C ARG A 49 1.56 11.62 -1.73
N ASN A 50 1.38 10.51 -1.03
CA ASN A 50 0.93 10.48 0.36
C ASN A 50 -0.40 11.25 0.58
N GLY A 51 -1.32 11.19 -0.38
CA GLY A 51 -2.61 11.90 -0.33
C GLY A 51 -2.55 13.43 -0.46
N ARG A 52 -1.39 14.01 -0.80
CA ARG A 52 -1.22 15.47 -0.95
C ARG A 52 -0.67 15.84 -2.32
N ILE A 53 -1.04 17.02 -2.83
CA ILE A 53 -0.42 17.59 -4.03
C ILE A 53 0.93 18.16 -3.64
N GLY A 54 2.01 17.44 -3.94
CA GLY A 54 3.38 17.86 -3.63
C GLY A 54 3.98 18.82 -4.68
N SER A 55 3.44 18.83 -5.89
CA SER A 55 3.84 19.80 -6.91
C SER A 55 2.71 20.05 -7.90
N GLU A 56 2.51 21.33 -8.24
CA GLU A 56 1.61 21.79 -9.29
C GLU A 56 2.30 22.94 -10.04
N PHE A 57 2.40 22.86 -11.36
CA PHE A 57 2.97 23.95 -12.17
C PHE A 57 2.48 23.91 -13.61
N TYR A 58 2.50 25.08 -14.24
CA TYR A 58 1.89 25.35 -15.54
C TYR A 58 2.72 26.34 -16.35
N GLY A 59 2.61 26.29 -17.68
CA GLY A 59 3.22 27.26 -18.56
C GLY A 59 2.65 27.24 -19.98
N GLY A 60 3.18 28.13 -20.83
CA GLY A 60 2.71 28.28 -22.21
C GLY A 60 1.23 28.68 -22.33
N GLY A 61 0.71 29.43 -21.35
CA GLY A 61 -0.69 29.86 -21.30
C GLY A 61 -1.67 28.82 -20.74
N PHE A 62 -1.21 27.63 -20.35
CA PHE A 62 -2.02 26.68 -19.59
C PHE A 62 -2.16 27.17 -18.13
N THR A 63 -3.33 26.95 -17.55
CA THR A 63 -3.71 27.42 -16.21
C THR A 63 -4.39 26.30 -15.40
N PRO A 64 -4.56 26.44 -14.08
CA PRO A 64 -5.32 25.48 -13.28
C PRO A 64 -6.73 25.20 -13.82
N ASP A 65 -7.36 26.19 -14.46
CA ASP A 65 -8.72 26.12 -15.00
C ASP A 65 -8.78 25.69 -16.48
N SER A 66 -7.63 25.39 -17.08
CA SER A 66 -7.57 24.98 -18.48
C SER A 66 -8.21 23.61 -18.70
N LEU A 67 -9.27 23.59 -19.51
CA LEU A 67 -9.98 22.38 -19.90
C LEU A 67 -9.36 21.72 -21.13
N PHE A 68 -9.13 20.42 -21.02
CA PHE A 68 -8.70 19.57 -22.12
C PHE A 68 -9.47 18.26 -22.13
N GLU A 69 -9.68 17.71 -23.32
CA GLU A 69 -10.22 16.35 -23.44
C GLU A 69 -9.18 15.33 -22.98
N ILE A 70 -9.55 14.45 -22.06
CA ILE A 70 -8.62 13.47 -21.47
C ILE A 70 -8.29 12.30 -22.41
N GLY A 71 -8.96 12.22 -23.57
CA GLY A 71 -8.73 11.22 -24.59
C GLY A 71 -8.85 9.79 -24.05
N SER A 72 -7.91 8.91 -24.41
CA SER A 72 -7.92 7.49 -24.03
C SER A 72 -7.92 7.19 -22.54
N ILE A 73 -7.67 8.16 -21.65
CA ILE A 73 -7.86 7.98 -20.21
C ILE A 73 -9.31 7.59 -19.91
N ARG A 74 -10.29 8.04 -20.72
CA ARG A 74 -11.72 7.71 -20.58
C ARG A 74 -12.05 6.22 -20.50
N LYS A 75 -11.23 5.34 -21.08
CA LYS A 75 -11.45 3.88 -21.04
C LYS A 75 -11.42 3.32 -19.61
N SER A 76 -10.62 3.94 -18.73
CA SER A 76 -10.58 3.58 -17.31
C SER A 76 -11.93 3.80 -16.60
N PHE A 77 -12.77 4.73 -17.06
CA PHE A 77 -14.11 4.92 -16.51
C PHE A 77 -15.05 3.76 -16.87
N ASN A 78 -14.93 3.22 -18.08
CA ASN A 78 -15.64 1.98 -18.43
C ASN A 78 -15.13 0.80 -17.58
N SER A 79 -13.81 0.73 -17.33
CA SER A 79 -13.23 -0.25 -16.39
C SER A 79 -13.89 -0.17 -15.01
N ALA A 80 -14.00 1.03 -14.44
CA ALA A 80 -14.64 1.25 -13.15
C ALA A 80 -16.11 0.78 -13.10
N LEU A 81 -16.88 1.03 -14.19
CA LEU A 81 -18.27 0.57 -14.30
C LEU A 81 -18.38 -0.96 -14.43
N ILE A 82 -17.41 -1.61 -15.09
CA ILE A 82 -17.31 -3.07 -15.14
C ILE A 82 -17.05 -3.63 -13.75
N GLY A 83 -16.09 -3.07 -13.01
CA GLY A 83 -15.81 -3.46 -11.63
C GLY A 83 -17.04 -3.34 -10.72
N SER A 84 -17.74 -2.19 -10.81
CA SER A 84 -19.02 -2.00 -10.12
C SER A 84 -20.06 -3.06 -10.52
N GLY A 85 -20.18 -3.36 -11.81
CA GLY A 85 -21.14 -4.34 -12.32
C GLY A 85 -20.84 -5.77 -11.91
N ILE A 86 -19.56 -6.13 -11.77
CA ILE A 86 -19.14 -7.43 -11.23
C ILE A 86 -19.58 -7.55 -9.77
N LYS A 87 -19.32 -6.53 -8.93
CA LYS A 87 -19.76 -6.52 -7.53
C LYS A 87 -21.28 -6.56 -7.39
N GLU A 88 -22.00 -5.93 -8.32
CA GLU A 88 -23.47 -5.96 -8.40
C GLU A 88 -24.02 -7.29 -8.97
N GLY A 89 -23.17 -8.22 -9.42
CA GLY A 89 -23.59 -9.48 -10.05
C GLY A 89 -24.22 -9.31 -11.45
N LYS A 90 -24.05 -8.16 -12.09
CA LYS A 90 -24.64 -7.82 -13.40
C LYS A 90 -23.71 -8.06 -14.57
N ILE A 91 -22.40 -7.99 -14.35
CA ILE A 91 -21.39 -8.11 -15.40
C ILE A 91 -20.48 -9.30 -15.09
N SER A 92 -20.25 -10.14 -16.11
CA SER A 92 -19.18 -11.12 -16.13
C SER A 92 -18.19 -10.75 -17.23
N LEU A 93 -16.90 -10.99 -17.00
CA LEU A 93 -15.86 -10.79 -18.02
C LEU A 93 -15.91 -11.86 -19.12
N ASP A 94 -16.52 -13.02 -18.84
CA ASP A 94 -16.72 -14.10 -19.81
C ASP A 94 -17.98 -13.92 -20.64
N LEU A 95 -18.76 -12.85 -20.38
CA LEU A 95 -19.94 -12.49 -21.16
C LEU A 95 -19.57 -12.35 -22.64
N ILE A 96 -20.34 -13.01 -23.51
CA ILE A 96 -20.22 -12.87 -24.95
C ILE A 96 -20.86 -11.55 -25.38
N ALA A 97 -20.11 -10.73 -26.12
CA ALA A 97 -20.56 -9.41 -26.55
C ALA A 97 -21.79 -9.48 -27.48
N ALA A 98 -21.85 -10.51 -28.33
CA ALA A 98 -22.96 -10.76 -29.25
C ALA A 98 -24.29 -11.04 -28.55
N ASP A 99 -24.27 -11.59 -27.35
CA ASP A 99 -25.50 -11.86 -26.58
C ASP A 99 -26.18 -10.58 -26.10
N VAL A 100 -25.43 -9.47 -26.02
CA VAL A 100 -25.92 -8.16 -25.57
C VAL A 100 -26.04 -7.16 -26.73
N TRP A 101 -25.12 -7.22 -27.69
CA TRP A 101 -25.08 -6.31 -28.84
C TRP A 101 -24.90 -7.06 -30.16
N PRO A 102 -25.89 -7.84 -30.62
CA PRO A 102 -25.77 -8.70 -31.80
C PRO A 102 -25.40 -7.95 -33.08
N GLU A 103 -25.68 -6.64 -33.15
CA GLU A 103 -25.29 -5.77 -34.26
C GLU A 103 -23.77 -5.74 -34.52
N LEU A 104 -22.93 -6.15 -33.57
CA LEU A 104 -21.49 -6.26 -33.81
C LEU A 104 -21.17 -7.23 -34.96
N LEU A 105 -21.98 -8.27 -35.14
CA LEU A 105 -21.79 -9.29 -36.19
C LEU A 105 -22.13 -8.75 -37.57
N ASP A 106 -23.18 -7.94 -37.66
CA ASP A 106 -23.56 -7.29 -38.92
C ASP A 106 -22.50 -6.27 -39.36
N ILE A 107 -21.87 -5.60 -38.39
CA ILE A 107 -20.83 -4.59 -38.64
C ILE A 107 -19.54 -5.24 -39.16
N SER A 108 -19.09 -6.33 -38.53
CA SER A 108 -17.86 -7.01 -38.95
C SER A 108 -18.06 -7.92 -40.15
N GLY A 109 -19.20 -8.59 -40.22
CA GLY A 109 -19.46 -9.64 -41.21
C GLY A 109 -18.68 -10.94 -40.95
N ASP A 110 -18.07 -11.10 -39.78
CA ASP A 110 -17.31 -12.30 -39.40
C ASP A 110 -18.07 -13.14 -38.36
N PRO A 111 -18.53 -14.35 -38.71
CA PRO A 111 -19.18 -15.25 -37.76
C PRO A 111 -18.31 -15.63 -36.55
N ALA A 112 -16.98 -15.56 -36.65
CA ALA A 112 -16.09 -15.86 -35.52
C ALA A 112 -16.26 -14.86 -34.36
N ASP A 113 -16.76 -13.65 -34.65
CA ASP A 113 -16.99 -12.61 -33.64
C ASP A 113 -18.13 -12.95 -32.67
N ALA A 114 -18.94 -13.96 -32.98
CA ALA A 114 -20.01 -14.45 -32.10
C ALA A 114 -19.50 -15.04 -30.77
N HIS A 115 -18.19 -15.25 -30.65
CA HIS A 115 -17.55 -15.78 -29.45
C HIS A 115 -16.67 -14.74 -28.72
N ILE A 116 -16.67 -13.49 -29.16
CA ILE A 116 -15.87 -12.45 -28.51
C ILE A 116 -16.44 -12.13 -27.13
N THR A 117 -15.60 -12.27 -26.10
CA THR A 117 -15.98 -11.96 -24.72
C THR A 117 -15.68 -10.52 -24.34
N LEU A 118 -16.32 -10.04 -23.27
CA LEU A 118 -16.04 -8.72 -22.70
C LEU A 118 -14.57 -8.61 -22.26
N HIS A 119 -14.00 -9.67 -21.66
CA HIS A 119 -12.57 -9.77 -21.34
C HIS A 119 -11.73 -9.41 -22.57
N GLN A 120 -11.97 -10.07 -23.70
CA GLN A 120 -11.17 -9.90 -24.90
C GLN A 120 -11.25 -8.47 -25.47
N LEU A 121 -12.44 -7.85 -25.41
CA LEU A 121 -12.63 -6.45 -25.81
C LEU A 121 -11.83 -5.50 -24.91
N VAL A 122 -11.93 -5.63 -23.59
CA VAL A 122 -11.32 -4.68 -22.65
C VAL A 122 -9.84 -4.91 -22.40
N SER A 123 -9.31 -6.08 -22.76
CA SER A 123 -7.88 -6.39 -22.66
C SER A 123 -7.10 -6.21 -23.97
N GLY A 124 -7.77 -5.78 -25.05
CA GLY A 124 -7.15 -5.50 -26.35
C GLY A 124 -6.70 -6.76 -27.09
N VAL A 125 -7.45 -7.86 -26.97
CA VAL A 125 -7.15 -9.15 -27.63
C VAL A 125 -8.35 -9.70 -28.41
N SER A 126 -9.39 -8.90 -28.63
CA SER A 126 -10.61 -9.35 -29.31
C SER A 126 -10.46 -9.68 -30.77
N GLY A 127 -9.48 -9.10 -31.48
CA GLY A 127 -9.38 -9.23 -32.94
C GLY A 127 -10.52 -8.54 -33.72
N TRP A 128 -11.49 -7.92 -33.04
CA TRP A 128 -12.69 -7.37 -33.67
C TRP A 128 -12.33 -6.24 -34.65
N LEU A 129 -12.71 -6.39 -35.93
CA LEU A 129 -12.32 -5.51 -37.03
C LEU A 129 -10.80 -5.39 -37.23
N THR A 130 -10.01 -6.37 -36.81
CA THR A 130 -8.57 -6.45 -37.11
C THR A 130 -8.24 -7.75 -37.86
N PRO A 131 -7.06 -7.85 -38.52
CA PRO A 131 -6.68 -9.08 -39.23
C PRO A 131 -6.43 -10.28 -38.33
N GLU A 132 -6.25 -10.08 -37.03
CA GLU A 132 -5.89 -11.12 -36.07
C GLU A 132 -7.13 -11.77 -35.45
N SER A 133 -7.09 -13.09 -35.25
CA SER A 133 -8.18 -13.81 -34.61
C SER A 133 -8.29 -13.47 -33.11
N SER A 134 -9.50 -13.56 -32.57
CA SER A 134 -9.74 -13.34 -31.14
C SER A 134 -8.84 -14.22 -30.26
N GLY A 135 -8.21 -13.60 -29.25
CA GLY A 135 -7.30 -14.22 -28.30
C GLY A 135 -5.90 -14.54 -28.83
N SER A 136 -5.60 -14.32 -30.12
CA SER A 136 -4.31 -14.71 -30.71
C SER A 136 -3.18 -13.71 -30.49
N SER A 137 -3.50 -12.41 -30.43
CA SER A 137 -2.50 -11.35 -30.31
C SER A 137 -3.04 -10.12 -29.60
N PHE A 138 -2.12 -9.32 -29.04
CA PHE A 138 -2.47 -8.03 -28.45
C PHE A 138 -2.47 -6.94 -29.52
N LYS A 139 -3.60 -6.23 -29.65
CA LYS A 139 -3.76 -5.04 -30.48
C LYS A 139 -4.57 -4.00 -29.72
N TYR A 140 -4.00 -2.80 -29.61
CA TYR A 140 -4.73 -1.66 -29.05
C TYR A 140 -5.83 -1.25 -30.03
N ASN A 141 -7.08 -1.61 -29.71
CA ASN A 141 -8.21 -1.55 -30.63
C ASN A 141 -9.32 -0.60 -30.12
N ASN A 142 -9.35 0.63 -30.63
CA ASN A 142 -10.35 1.63 -30.20
C ASN A 142 -11.80 1.21 -30.53
N ALA A 143 -12.02 0.47 -31.62
CA ALA A 143 -13.31 -0.14 -31.94
C ALA A 143 -13.75 -1.13 -30.86
N GLY A 144 -12.93 -2.12 -30.55
CA GLY A 144 -13.23 -3.10 -29.49
C GLY A 144 -13.51 -2.45 -28.12
N PHE A 145 -12.71 -1.45 -27.73
CA PHE A 145 -12.96 -0.74 -26.47
C PHE A 145 -14.28 0.05 -26.47
N THR A 146 -14.71 0.56 -27.62
CA THR A 146 -15.99 1.30 -27.75
C THR A 146 -17.18 0.33 -27.75
N VAL A 147 -17.02 -0.88 -28.28
CA VAL A 147 -18.02 -1.95 -28.12
C VAL A 147 -18.18 -2.35 -26.67
N ALA A 148 -17.08 -2.50 -25.94
CA ALA A 148 -17.16 -2.79 -24.51
C ALA A 148 -17.97 -1.72 -23.74
N GLU A 149 -17.83 -0.44 -24.09
CA GLU A 149 -18.66 0.64 -23.52
C GLU A 149 -20.15 0.45 -23.83
N LYS A 150 -20.49 0.10 -25.08
CA LYS A 150 -21.87 -0.18 -25.49
C LYS A 150 -22.47 -1.40 -24.79
N VAL A 151 -21.71 -2.49 -24.71
CA VAL A 151 -22.13 -3.71 -24.01
C VAL A 151 -22.44 -3.39 -22.54
N VAL A 152 -21.56 -2.66 -21.86
CA VAL A 152 -21.79 -2.19 -20.49
C VAL A 152 -23.06 -1.33 -20.42
N ALA A 153 -23.24 -0.38 -21.33
CA ALA A 153 -24.43 0.48 -21.33
C ALA A 153 -25.74 -0.31 -21.49
N ARG A 154 -25.75 -1.32 -22.37
CA ARG A 154 -26.93 -2.16 -22.63
C ARG A 154 -27.28 -3.08 -21.46
N ILE A 155 -26.28 -3.67 -20.79
CA ILE A 155 -26.52 -4.49 -19.59
C ILE A 155 -27.29 -3.70 -18.52
N TYR A 156 -26.99 -2.41 -18.39
CA TYR A 156 -27.68 -1.55 -17.45
C TYR A 156 -28.93 -0.84 -18.02
N GLY A 157 -29.23 -1.00 -19.32
CA GLY A 157 -30.34 -0.32 -19.98
C GLY A 157 -30.19 1.20 -20.05
N PHE A 158 -28.97 1.72 -20.21
CA PHE A 158 -28.75 3.16 -20.36
C PHE A 158 -29.24 3.68 -21.72
N ALA A 159 -29.78 4.89 -21.73
CA ALA A 159 -30.29 5.51 -22.96
C ALA A 159 -29.17 5.66 -24.01
N ASN A 160 -29.52 5.39 -25.28
CA ASN A 160 -28.63 5.48 -26.45
C ASN A 160 -27.37 4.58 -26.40
N ASP A 161 -27.33 3.60 -25.51
CA ASP A 161 -26.14 2.80 -25.21
C ASP A 161 -24.94 3.68 -24.76
N GLU A 162 -25.21 4.74 -23.99
CA GLU A 162 -24.20 5.71 -23.53
C GLU A 162 -23.95 5.61 -22.02
N ILE A 163 -22.68 5.52 -21.61
CA ILE A 163 -22.27 5.43 -20.20
C ILE A 163 -22.06 6.81 -19.53
N ALA A 164 -22.13 7.92 -20.27
CA ALA A 164 -21.77 9.25 -19.79
C ALA A 164 -22.61 9.71 -18.57
N PRO A 165 -23.95 9.58 -18.58
CA PRO A 165 -24.77 9.96 -17.42
C PRO A 165 -24.39 9.19 -16.14
N GLN A 166 -23.85 7.99 -16.29
CA GLN A 166 -23.55 7.08 -15.19
C GLN A 166 -22.15 7.33 -14.64
N VAL A 167 -21.22 7.72 -15.50
CA VAL A 167 -19.94 8.29 -15.07
C VAL A 167 -20.17 9.55 -14.24
N GLU A 168 -21.06 10.46 -14.67
CA GLU A 168 -21.40 11.63 -13.87
C GLU A 168 -22.03 11.25 -12.54
N LYS A 169 -23.05 10.39 -12.57
CA LYS A 169 -23.80 9.98 -11.37
C LYS A 169 -22.91 9.29 -10.33
N ARG A 170 -22.03 8.37 -10.76
CA ARG A 170 -21.23 7.54 -9.83
C ARG A 170 -19.97 8.23 -9.33
N PHE A 171 -19.34 9.09 -10.13
CA PHE A 171 -18.00 9.57 -9.81
C PHE A 171 -17.91 11.09 -9.66
N LYS A 172 -18.51 11.86 -10.58
CA LYS A 172 -18.29 13.31 -10.65
C LYS A 172 -18.63 14.04 -9.35
N GLY A 173 -19.80 13.73 -8.77
CA GLY A 173 -20.26 14.36 -7.52
C GLY A 173 -19.41 13.96 -6.32
N ILE A 174 -19.12 12.65 -6.18
CA ILE A 174 -18.39 12.10 -5.02
C ILE A 174 -16.93 12.56 -5.02
N LEU A 175 -16.28 12.57 -6.19
CA LEU A 175 -14.92 13.10 -6.34
C LEU A 175 -14.88 14.63 -6.34
N ASN A 176 -16.04 15.31 -6.29
CA ASN A 176 -16.15 16.76 -6.42
C ASN A 176 -15.38 17.28 -7.67
N ALA A 177 -15.50 16.55 -8.78
CA ALA A 177 -14.80 16.82 -10.04
C ALA A 177 -15.58 17.86 -10.87
N ARG A 178 -15.64 19.09 -10.35
CA ARG A 178 -16.53 20.16 -10.85
C ARG A 178 -16.30 20.53 -12.31
N SER A 179 -15.06 20.40 -12.80
CA SER A 179 -14.68 20.73 -14.17
C SER A 179 -15.08 19.68 -15.20
N TRP A 180 -15.48 18.48 -14.77
CA TRP A 180 -15.82 17.41 -15.70
C TRP A 180 -17.01 17.77 -16.56
N HIS A 181 -16.81 17.82 -17.87
CA HIS A 181 -17.88 17.79 -18.86
C HIS A 181 -17.87 16.42 -19.53
N VAL A 182 -18.85 15.59 -19.20
CA VAL A 182 -18.93 14.18 -19.61
C VAL A 182 -20.00 14.03 -20.70
N TYR A 183 -19.63 13.49 -21.86
CA TYR A 183 -20.51 13.36 -23.02
C TYR A 183 -20.12 12.16 -23.87
N HIS A 184 -20.94 11.81 -24.86
CA HIS A 184 -20.55 10.91 -25.94
C HIS A 184 -20.37 11.69 -27.23
N PHE A 185 -19.39 11.31 -28.05
CA PHE A 185 -19.34 11.77 -29.43
C PHE A 185 -20.55 11.21 -30.18
N THR A 186 -21.22 12.05 -30.98
CA THR A 186 -22.46 11.67 -31.67
C THR A 186 -22.24 10.93 -32.99
N LYS A 187 -20.98 10.81 -33.45
CA LYS A 187 -20.64 10.07 -34.66
C LYS A 187 -21.08 8.62 -34.48
N LYS A 188 -21.88 8.11 -35.42
CA LYS A 188 -22.30 6.70 -35.43
C LYS A 188 -21.10 5.79 -35.71
N PHE A 189 -21.23 4.53 -35.29
CA PHE A 189 -20.20 3.53 -35.53
C PHE A 189 -20.02 3.34 -37.04
N ASP A 190 -18.78 3.45 -37.50
CA ASP A 190 -18.39 3.21 -38.89
C ASP A 190 -17.27 2.18 -38.89
N ARG A 191 -17.50 1.05 -39.54
CA ARG A 191 -16.51 -0.04 -39.64
C ARG A 191 -15.21 0.38 -40.33
N LEU A 192 -15.22 1.50 -41.07
CA LEU A 192 -14.04 2.07 -41.71
C LEU A 192 -13.21 2.97 -40.77
N ASP A 193 -13.75 3.37 -39.61
CA ASP A 193 -13.08 4.23 -38.62
C ASP A 193 -12.79 3.48 -37.32
N ILE A 194 -11.91 2.48 -37.42
CA ILE A 194 -11.50 1.62 -36.29
C ILE A 194 -10.64 2.39 -35.28
N ASP A 195 -9.90 3.40 -35.75
CA ASP A 195 -9.00 4.20 -34.92
C ASP A 195 -9.74 5.25 -34.09
N ASN A 196 -10.86 5.78 -34.57
CA ASN A 196 -11.62 6.81 -33.87
C ASN A 196 -13.16 6.62 -33.90
N PRO A 197 -13.67 5.43 -33.52
CA PRO A 197 -15.08 5.12 -33.64
C PRO A 197 -15.92 5.90 -32.62
N GLY A 198 -17.15 6.20 -33.00
CA GLY A 198 -18.20 6.69 -32.10
C GLY A 198 -19.42 5.75 -32.09
N PRO A 199 -20.42 5.99 -31.23
CA PRO A 199 -20.39 6.95 -30.13
C PRO A 199 -19.53 6.41 -28.99
N LYS A 200 -18.51 7.20 -28.60
CA LYS A 200 -17.57 6.85 -27.52
C LYS A 200 -17.63 7.89 -26.43
N LEU A 201 -17.35 7.47 -25.19
CA LEU A 201 -17.25 8.39 -24.05
C LEU A 201 -16.14 9.44 -24.28
N ALA A 202 -16.41 10.67 -23.87
CA ALA A 202 -15.48 11.78 -23.81
C ALA A 202 -15.66 12.55 -22.50
N ILE A 203 -14.55 13.04 -21.96
CA ILE A 203 -14.53 13.82 -20.72
C ILE A 203 -13.54 14.96 -20.91
N ASP A 204 -14.02 16.17 -20.70
CA ASP A 204 -13.16 17.35 -20.58
C ASP A 204 -12.87 17.57 -19.09
N SER A 205 -11.61 17.83 -18.74
CA SER A 205 -11.18 17.97 -17.35
C SER A 205 -10.09 19.02 -17.21
N THR A 206 -9.95 19.57 -16.01
CA THR A 206 -8.69 20.20 -15.56
C THR A 206 -7.72 19.12 -15.07
N LEU A 207 -6.44 19.48 -14.87
CA LEU A 207 -5.47 18.57 -14.25
C LEU A 207 -5.85 18.26 -12.79
N ARG A 208 -6.42 19.22 -12.07
CA ARG A 208 -6.86 19.07 -10.66
C ARG A 208 -7.97 18.06 -10.50
N ASP A 209 -8.92 17.98 -11.42
CA ASP A 209 -9.97 16.96 -11.33
C ASP A 209 -9.53 15.61 -11.92
N LEU A 210 -8.61 15.62 -12.89
CA LEU A 210 -8.02 14.39 -13.41
C LEU A 210 -7.17 13.67 -12.36
N ILE A 211 -6.39 14.39 -11.54
CA ILE A 211 -5.56 13.75 -10.52
C ILE A 211 -6.40 13.07 -9.43
N LYS A 212 -7.63 13.54 -9.16
CA LYS A 212 -8.57 12.87 -8.24
C LYS A 212 -8.98 11.49 -8.75
N TRP A 213 -9.20 11.36 -10.06
CA TRP A 213 -9.41 10.05 -10.67
C TRP A 213 -8.19 9.16 -10.51
N GLY A 214 -6.99 9.70 -10.71
CA GLY A 214 -5.75 8.97 -10.43
C GLY A 214 -5.64 8.50 -8.98
N TYR A 215 -5.98 9.37 -8.02
CA TYR A 215 -5.93 9.06 -6.60
C TYR A 215 -6.95 7.99 -6.19
N LEU A 216 -8.16 7.99 -6.75
CA LEU A 216 -9.13 6.91 -6.53
C LEU A 216 -8.54 5.53 -6.88
N TRP A 217 -7.86 5.42 -8.02
CA TRP A 217 -7.23 4.17 -8.44
C TRP A 217 -5.97 3.83 -7.62
N LEU A 218 -5.18 4.84 -7.25
CA LEU A 218 -4.04 4.68 -6.34
C LEU A 218 -4.49 4.15 -4.97
N ASN A 219 -5.65 4.61 -4.49
CA ASN A 219 -6.27 4.22 -3.23
C ASN A 219 -7.24 3.03 -3.37
N ASN A 220 -6.93 2.09 -4.26
CA ASN A 220 -7.66 0.83 -4.45
C ASN A 220 -9.18 0.97 -4.65
N GLY A 221 -9.62 2.05 -5.31
CA GLY A 221 -11.03 2.29 -5.59
C GLY A 221 -11.83 2.88 -4.44
N VAL A 222 -11.16 3.30 -3.36
CA VAL A 222 -11.78 3.94 -2.19
C VAL A 222 -11.55 5.45 -2.22
N TRP A 223 -12.61 6.22 -2.03
CA TRP A 223 -12.56 7.68 -1.86
C TRP A 223 -13.22 8.06 -0.55
N GLU A 224 -12.47 8.66 0.37
CA GLU A 224 -12.98 9.12 1.68
C GLU A 224 -13.72 8.02 2.46
N GLY A 225 -13.18 6.81 2.46
CA GLY A 225 -13.78 5.64 3.10
C GLY A 225 -14.94 5.01 2.30
N GLN A 226 -15.41 5.65 1.23
CA GLN A 226 -16.42 5.09 0.34
C GLN A 226 -15.77 4.26 -0.77
N GLU A 227 -16.11 2.98 -0.85
CA GLU A 227 -15.74 2.12 -1.98
C GLU A 227 -16.56 2.50 -3.22
N LEU A 228 -15.88 2.99 -4.25
CA LEU A 228 -16.48 3.30 -5.57
C LEU A 228 -16.14 2.25 -6.63
N ILE A 229 -15.02 1.55 -6.46
CA ILE A 229 -14.57 0.44 -7.30
C ILE A 229 -14.08 -0.66 -6.35
N PRO A 230 -14.47 -1.94 -6.53
CA PRO A 230 -14.01 -3.01 -5.65
C PRO A 230 -12.48 -3.12 -5.66
N PRO A 231 -11.81 -3.18 -4.49
CA PRO A 231 -10.34 -3.30 -4.41
C PRO A 231 -9.79 -4.49 -5.20
N ASP A 232 -10.44 -5.65 -5.11
CA ASP A 232 -10.06 -6.85 -5.86
C ASP A 232 -10.14 -6.64 -7.38
N TYR A 233 -11.13 -5.85 -7.83
CA TYR A 233 -11.23 -5.49 -9.24
C TYR A 233 -10.14 -4.50 -9.65
N VAL A 234 -9.77 -3.54 -8.81
CA VAL A 234 -8.66 -2.62 -9.10
C VAL A 234 -7.36 -3.40 -9.30
N ALA A 235 -7.05 -4.34 -8.40
CA ALA A 235 -5.89 -5.22 -8.52
C ALA A 235 -5.94 -6.08 -9.80
N LEU A 236 -7.12 -6.60 -10.17
CA LEU A 236 -7.32 -7.38 -11.38
C LEU A 236 -7.20 -6.53 -12.66
N ALA A 237 -7.76 -5.33 -12.67
CA ALA A 237 -7.79 -4.46 -13.84
C ALA A 237 -6.44 -3.81 -14.15
N THR A 238 -5.55 -3.73 -13.16
CA THR A 238 -4.24 -3.06 -13.26
C THR A 238 -3.04 -4.03 -13.32
N ARG A 239 -3.29 -5.34 -13.48
CA ARG A 239 -2.27 -6.35 -13.81
C ARG A 239 -2.32 -6.74 -15.29
N ARG A 240 -1.29 -7.43 -15.79
CA ARG A 240 -1.30 -8.02 -17.14
C ARG A 240 -2.24 -9.23 -17.16
N VAL A 241 -3.40 -9.10 -17.82
CA VAL A 241 -4.46 -10.13 -17.82
C VAL A 241 -4.29 -11.20 -18.90
N ASN A 242 -3.38 -10.99 -19.86
CA ASN A 242 -3.02 -11.96 -20.89
C ASN A 242 -1.50 -12.24 -20.93
N PRO A 243 -0.93 -12.90 -19.89
CA PRO A 243 0.52 -13.17 -19.79
C PRO A 243 1.07 -14.11 -20.88
N GLN A 244 0.21 -14.94 -21.47
CA GLN A 244 0.52 -15.87 -22.55
C GLN A 244 0.63 -15.18 -23.92
N ILE A 245 0.02 -14.00 -24.09
CA ILE A 245 0.04 -13.28 -25.37
C ILE A 245 1.30 -12.39 -25.43
N PRO A 246 2.19 -12.59 -26.42
CA PRO A 246 3.39 -11.79 -26.58
C PRO A 246 3.08 -10.30 -26.67
N ASN A 247 3.92 -9.46 -26.04
CA ASN A 247 3.78 -8.00 -26.03
C ASN A 247 2.46 -7.47 -25.45
N SER A 248 1.63 -8.30 -24.81
CA SER A 248 0.45 -7.80 -24.08
C SER A 248 0.90 -6.90 -22.93
N ARG A 249 0.45 -5.65 -22.96
CA ARG A 249 0.81 -4.58 -22.01
C ARG A 249 -0.44 -3.98 -21.36
N TYR A 250 -1.48 -4.78 -21.25
CA TYR A 250 -2.81 -4.33 -20.86
C TYR A 250 -3.40 -5.17 -19.73
N GLY A 251 -4.11 -4.48 -18.84
CA GLY A 251 -5.08 -5.08 -17.93
C GLY A 251 -6.48 -4.96 -18.52
N TYR A 252 -7.45 -4.51 -17.72
CA TYR A 252 -8.80 -4.20 -18.21
C TYR A 252 -8.95 -2.71 -18.42
N ASN A 253 -8.86 -2.30 -19.69
CA ASN A 253 -8.87 -0.90 -20.09
C ASN A 253 -7.74 -0.05 -19.47
N TRP A 254 -6.62 -0.67 -19.06
CA TRP A 254 -5.44 0.00 -18.47
C TRP A 254 -4.16 -0.46 -19.14
N PHE A 255 -3.24 0.48 -19.44
CA PHE A 255 -1.86 0.12 -19.74
C PHE A 255 -1.12 -0.24 -18.46
N VAL A 256 -0.37 -1.34 -18.47
CA VAL A 256 0.35 -1.87 -17.30
C VAL A 256 1.84 -2.06 -17.63
N ASN A 257 2.71 -1.71 -16.68
CA ASN A 257 4.16 -1.71 -16.88
C ASN A 257 4.84 -3.02 -16.45
N VAL A 258 4.13 -4.14 -16.50
CA VAL A 258 4.68 -5.46 -16.14
C VAL A 258 5.93 -5.74 -16.97
N GLY A 259 6.99 -6.20 -16.31
CA GLY A 259 8.30 -6.42 -16.95
C GLY A 259 8.98 -5.13 -17.44
N LYS A 260 8.50 -3.96 -17.01
CA LYS A 260 8.99 -2.63 -17.41
C LYS A 260 8.94 -2.38 -18.93
N MET A 261 7.97 -3.01 -19.61
CA MET A 261 7.86 -3.00 -21.07
C MET A 261 7.43 -1.65 -21.66
N LEU A 262 6.67 -0.84 -20.91
CA LEU A 262 6.16 0.46 -21.38
C LEU A 262 7.03 1.62 -20.91
N TRP A 263 7.39 1.60 -19.63
CA TRP A 263 8.21 2.61 -18.96
C TRP A 263 9.39 1.91 -18.26
N PRO A 264 10.51 1.68 -18.98
CA PRO A 264 11.68 0.95 -18.47
C PRO A 264 12.29 1.49 -17.18
N ARG A 265 12.11 2.79 -16.92
CA ARG A 265 12.65 3.49 -15.74
C ARG A 265 11.63 3.66 -14.61
N ALA A 266 10.38 3.27 -14.83
CA ALA A 266 9.35 3.27 -13.79
C ALA A 266 9.28 1.90 -13.10
N PRO A 267 8.74 1.81 -11.87
CA PRO A 267 8.43 0.54 -11.23
C PRO A 267 7.51 -0.34 -12.08
N ALA A 268 7.60 -1.67 -11.88
CA ALA A 268 6.91 -2.65 -12.71
C ALA A 268 5.38 -2.69 -12.46
N ASP A 269 4.94 -2.22 -11.29
CA ASP A 269 3.55 -2.08 -10.89
C ASP A 269 2.93 -0.74 -11.33
N SER A 270 3.67 0.09 -12.07
CA SER A 270 3.10 1.29 -12.68
C SER A 270 2.02 0.95 -13.70
N TYR A 271 0.95 1.73 -13.71
CA TYR A 271 -0.09 1.67 -14.73
C TYR A 271 -0.60 3.08 -15.07
N GLY A 272 -1.27 3.23 -16.20
CA GLY A 272 -1.63 4.57 -16.67
C GLY A 272 -2.23 4.63 -18.06
N HIS A 273 -2.27 5.85 -18.60
CA HIS A 273 -2.81 6.17 -19.91
C HIS A 273 -2.12 7.38 -20.53
N ALA A 274 -1.96 7.34 -21.86
CA ALA A 274 -1.71 8.51 -22.68
C ALA A 274 -2.96 8.83 -23.50
N GLY A 275 -3.55 10.00 -23.28
CA GLY A 275 -4.73 10.50 -23.97
C GLY A 275 -4.38 11.51 -25.05
N PHE A 276 -5.02 11.38 -26.21
CA PHE A 276 -5.01 12.36 -27.29
C PHE A 276 -6.37 13.04 -27.30
N GLY A 277 -6.38 14.36 -27.29
CA GLY A 277 -7.60 15.15 -27.21
C GLY A 277 -7.41 16.55 -27.75
N THR A 278 -8.21 17.49 -27.26
CA THR A 278 -8.20 18.88 -27.69
C THR A 278 -8.30 19.81 -26.48
N PHE A 279 -7.51 20.89 -26.47
CA PHE A 279 -7.71 22.01 -25.55
C PHE A 279 -8.99 22.76 -25.92
N LYS A 280 -9.88 23.00 -24.96
CA LYS A 280 -11.20 23.58 -25.27
C LYS A 280 -11.17 25.07 -25.58
N SER A 281 -10.22 25.81 -25.00
CA SER A 281 -10.05 27.24 -25.25
C SER A 281 -9.51 27.54 -26.65
N SER A 282 -8.45 26.85 -27.07
CA SER A 282 -7.77 27.10 -28.35
C SER A 282 -8.22 26.21 -29.50
N LYS A 283 -8.95 25.12 -29.21
CA LYS A 283 -9.30 24.05 -30.17
C LYS A 283 -8.09 23.39 -30.84
N THR A 284 -6.91 23.46 -30.20
CA THR A 284 -5.69 22.78 -30.66
C THR A 284 -5.53 21.42 -29.98
N ASP A 285 -4.75 20.54 -30.58
CA ASP A 285 -4.47 19.22 -30.02
C ASP A 285 -3.88 19.30 -28.60
N SER A 286 -4.34 18.40 -27.73
CA SER A 286 -3.80 18.19 -26.38
C SER A 286 -3.29 16.76 -26.23
N ARG A 287 -2.31 16.58 -25.34
CA ARG A 287 -1.89 15.27 -24.85
C ARG A 287 -1.94 15.26 -23.33
N ALA A 288 -2.64 14.28 -22.78
CA ALA A 288 -2.74 14.07 -21.34
C ALA A 288 -2.03 12.76 -20.97
N PHE A 289 -1.34 12.75 -19.85
CA PHE A 289 -0.73 11.55 -19.31
C PHE A 289 -1.16 11.37 -17.86
N LEU A 290 -1.80 10.23 -17.56
CA LEU A 290 -2.10 9.79 -16.21
C LEU A 290 -1.20 8.60 -15.90
N TRP A 291 -0.41 8.72 -14.84
CA TRP A 291 0.50 7.66 -14.40
C TRP A 291 0.38 7.48 -12.90
N ILE A 292 0.21 6.22 -12.51
CA ILE A 292 -0.07 5.80 -11.15
C ILE A 292 0.95 4.71 -10.81
N CYS A 293 1.54 4.81 -9.62
CA CYS A 293 2.57 3.89 -9.16
C CYS A 293 2.35 3.53 -7.69
N PRO A 294 1.60 2.46 -7.39
CA PRO A 294 1.27 2.07 -6.02
C PRO A 294 2.49 1.90 -5.13
N SER A 295 3.57 1.27 -5.63
CA SER A 295 4.81 1.04 -4.87
C SER A 295 5.51 2.30 -4.39
N LEU A 296 5.28 3.45 -5.04
CA LEU A 296 5.82 4.74 -4.58
C LEU A 296 4.94 5.39 -3.50
N ASP A 297 3.74 4.86 -3.28
CA ASP A 297 2.77 5.24 -2.24
C ASP A 297 2.51 4.10 -1.23
N MET A 298 3.24 2.96 -1.30
CA MET A 298 3.06 1.81 -0.39
C MET A 298 3.24 2.17 1.09
N ALA A 299 4.12 3.14 1.37
CA ALA A 299 4.24 3.72 2.71
C ALA A 299 2.88 4.27 3.20
N ALA A 300 2.09 4.89 2.33
CA ALA A 300 0.76 5.39 2.66
C ALA A 300 -0.24 4.27 2.98
N ALA A 301 -0.16 3.12 2.29
CA ALA A 301 -1.00 1.95 2.59
C ALA A 301 -0.67 1.36 3.97
N ILE A 302 0.63 1.14 4.25
CA ILE A 302 1.09 0.66 5.57
C ILE A 302 0.68 1.65 6.66
N VAL A 303 0.89 2.95 6.44
CA VAL A 303 0.46 4.00 7.37
C VAL A 303 -1.05 3.91 7.59
N ALA A 304 -1.87 3.74 6.55
CA ALA A 304 -3.32 3.66 6.68
C ALA A 304 -3.77 2.44 7.51
N ASP A 305 -3.15 1.27 7.31
CA ASP A 305 -3.46 0.07 8.08
C ASP A 305 -3.10 0.25 9.56
N PHE A 306 -1.94 0.85 9.84
CA PHE A 306 -1.54 1.19 11.21
C PHE A 306 -2.48 2.20 11.86
N LYS A 307 -2.91 3.24 11.13
CA LYS A 307 -3.89 4.21 11.64
C LYS A 307 -5.18 3.52 12.07
N LYS A 308 -5.69 2.63 11.24
CA LYS A 308 -6.86 1.81 11.57
C LYS A 308 -6.62 0.93 12.80
N ALA A 309 -5.46 0.29 12.91
CA ALA A 309 -5.11 -0.51 14.08
C ALA A 309 -5.03 0.35 15.36
N MET A 310 -4.47 1.56 15.28
CA MET A 310 -4.42 2.50 16.40
C MET A 310 -5.81 2.99 16.81
N ASP A 311 -6.70 3.24 15.85
CA ASP A 311 -8.09 3.63 16.13
C ASP A 311 -8.85 2.50 16.83
N VAL A 312 -8.69 1.26 16.36
CA VAL A 312 -9.27 0.07 17.02
C VAL A 312 -8.68 -0.14 18.41
N ALA A 313 -7.36 0.04 18.59
CA ALA A 313 -6.73 -0.07 19.90
C ALA A 313 -7.34 0.96 20.89
N ALA A 314 -7.52 2.21 20.45
CA ALA A 314 -8.16 3.24 21.25
C ALA A 314 -9.62 2.89 21.59
N GLU A 315 -10.40 2.36 20.65
CA GLU A 315 -11.76 1.88 20.88
C GLU A 315 -11.82 0.75 21.92
N LEU A 316 -10.84 -0.17 21.89
CA LEU A 316 -10.71 -1.28 22.84
C LEU A 316 -10.07 -0.86 24.17
N SER A 317 -9.72 0.43 24.35
CA SER A 317 -8.97 0.93 25.52
C SER A 317 -7.62 0.23 25.74
N VAL A 318 -6.99 -0.20 24.64
CA VAL A 318 -5.62 -0.71 24.60
C VAL A 318 -4.70 0.44 24.22
N ASP A 319 -3.55 0.54 24.89
CA ASP A 319 -2.65 1.69 24.78
C ASP A 319 -1.44 1.45 23.85
N ARG A 320 -1.42 0.31 23.14
CA ARG A 320 -0.31 -0.07 22.28
C ARG A 320 -0.73 -0.96 21.12
N ILE A 321 0.11 -0.94 20.09
CA ILE A 321 0.17 -1.92 19.02
C ILE A 321 1.60 -2.46 18.92
N SER A 322 1.74 -3.75 18.63
CA SER A 322 3.03 -4.38 18.34
C SER A 322 3.11 -4.72 16.86
N THR A 323 4.31 -4.62 16.28
CA THR A 323 4.57 -5.00 14.91
C THR A 323 5.96 -5.63 14.79
N CYS A 324 6.05 -6.75 14.11
CA CYS A 324 7.30 -7.33 13.68
C CYS A 324 7.42 -7.19 12.15
N PRO A 325 8.16 -6.20 11.62
CA PRO A 325 8.27 -5.96 10.18
C PRO A 325 9.22 -6.99 9.55
N LEU A 326 8.75 -8.24 9.50
CA LEU A 326 9.56 -9.42 9.17
C LEU A 326 10.00 -9.45 7.70
N ASN A 327 9.18 -8.92 6.78
CA ASN A 327 9.47 -8.93 5.35
C ASN A 327 10.50 -7.87 4.94
N GLU A 328 10.71 -6.89 5.81
CA GLU A 328 11.63 -5.79 5.68
C GLU A 328 13.02 -6.31 6.05
N GLY A 329 13.87 -6.44 5.04
CA GLY A 329 15.17 -7.08 5.20
C GLY A 329 15.77 -7.42 3.84
N HIS A 330 16.89 -8.12 3.84
CA HIS A 330 17.59 -8.52 2.62
C HIS A 330 18.02 -9.98 2.73
N ASP A 331 17.99 -10.67 1.60
CA ASP A 331 18.45 -12.04 1.45
C ASP A 331 19.88 -12.09 0.89
N TYR A 332 20.25 -11.09 0.08
CA TYR A 332 21.52 -11.01 -0.60
C TYR A 332 22.23 -9.66 -0.40
N VAL A 333 23.56 -9.68 -0.47
CA VAL A 333 24.37 -8.45 -0.54
C VAL A 333 24.02 -7.65 -1.80
N PHE A 334 23.99 -6.31 -1.71
CA PHE A 334 23.58 -5.38 -2.78
C PHE A 334 22.11 -5.50 -3.24
N GLU A 335 21.25 -6.24 -2.54
CA GLU A 335 19.81 -6.29 -2.84
C GLU A 335 19.08 -5.00 -2.48
N MET A 336 19.49 -4.36 -1.38
CA MET A 336 18.81 -3.21 -0.79
C MET A 336 19.71 -1.97 -0.75
N ASP A 337 19.13 -0.83 -1.10
CA ASP A 337 19.72 0.49 -0.83
C ASP A 337 19.38 0.90 0.61
N TYR A 338 20.27 0.57 1.54
CA TYR A 338 20.06 0.79 2.97
C TYR A 338 19.79 2.26 3.32
N ILE A 339 20.41 3.20 2.61
CA ILE A 339 20.23 4.64 2.86
C ILE A 339 18.77 5.03 2.60
N LYS A 340 18.21 4.57 1.48
CA LYS A 340 16.80 4.84 1.17
C LYS A 340 15.85 4.07 2.08
N ALA A 341 16.19 2.82 2.41
CA ALA A 341 15.36 2.00 3.28
C ALA A 341 15.15 2.64 4.66
N TYR A 342 16.22 3.12 5.30
CA TYR A 342 16.11 3.81 6.59
C TYR A 342 15.29 5.10 6.48
N ALA A 343 15.54 5.94 5.47
CA ALA A 343 14.76 7.16 5.27
C ALA A 343 13.25 6.87 5.08
N TYR A 344 12.90 5.82 4.33
CA TYR A 344 11.50 5.42 4.16
C TYR A 344 10.88 4.86 5.43
N ALA A 345 11.61 4.03 6.19
CA ALA A 345 11.12 3.51 7.45
C ALA A 345 10.90 4.65 8.47
N GLU A 346 11.81 5.63 8.53
CA GLU A 346 11.69 6.80 9.40
C GLU A 346 10.44 7.64 9.06
N GLU A 347 10.23 7.94 7.78
CA GLU A 347 9.04 8.65 7.29
C GLU A 347 7.75 7.87 7.65
N THR A 348 7.76 6.55 7.43
CA THR A 348 6.61 5.67 7.65
C THR A 348 6.24 5.60 9.13
N PHE A 349 7.19 5.25 10.01
CA PHE A 349 6.93 5.16 11.45
C PHE A 349 6.66 6.52 12.08
N GLY A 350 7.30 7.61 11.59
CA GLY A 350 6.98 8.97 12.02
C GLY A 350 5.53 9.34 11.71
N ALA A 351 5.04 9.03 10.50
CA ALA A 351 3.66 9.27 10.11
C ALA A 351 2.65 8.40 10.88
N ILE A 352 2.99 7.14 11.16
CA ILE A 352 2.19 6.25 12.02
C ILE A 352 2.06 6.85 13.42
N CYS A 353 3.19 7.16 14.06
CA CYS A 353 3.22 7.65 15.43
C CYS A 353 2.51 8.98 15.62
N ALA A 354 2.51 9.84 14.59
CA ALA A 354 1.84 11.13 14.60
C ALA A 354 0.30 11.03 14.56
N HIS A 355 -0.27 9.90 14.11
CA HIS A 355 -1.73 9.73 13.99
C HIS A 355 -2.42 9.77 15.35
N ASN A 356 -1.93 8.98 16.29
CA ASN A 356 -2.46 8.96 17.65
C ASN A 356 -1.31 8.82 18.67
N PRO A 357 -0.77 9.95 19.19
CA PRO A 357 0.35 9.95 20.13
C PRO A 357 0.08 9.25 21.47
N ALA A 358 -1.19 8.95 21.79
CA ALA A 358 -1.55 8.21 23.00
C ALA A 358 -1.35 6.70 22.87
N ILE A 359 -1.23 6.17 21.64
CA ILE A 359 -1.00 4.74 21.38
C ILE A 359 0.49 4.54 21.14
N ARG A 360 1.09 3.62 21.90
CA ARG A 360 2.47 3.17 21.72
C ARG A 360 2.60 2.25 20.52
N VAL A 361 3.61 2.48 19.70
CA VAL A 361 3.97 1.61 18.57
C VAL A 361 5.23 0.87 18.97
N CYS A 362 5.14 -0.46 19.06
CA CYS A 362 6.22 -1.31 19.54
C CYS A 362 6.80 -2.11 18.38
N ILE A 363 8.03 -1.80 17.99
CA ILE A 363 8.77 -2.57 16.97
C ILE A 363 9.38 -3.78 17.66
N GLU A 364 8.97 -4.95 17.23
CA GLU A 364 9.59 -6.21 17.58
C GLU A 364 10.72 -6.51 16.61
N TYR A 365 11.93 -6.61 17.13
CA TYR A 365 13.12 -6.92 16.33
C TYR A 365 13.31 -8.43 16.24
N LYS A 366 13.83 -8.92 15.12
CA LYS A 366 14.13 -10.34 14.90
C LYS A 366 15.35 -10.48 14.01
N TRP A 367 16.25 -11.41 14.32
CA TRP A 367 17.50 -11.58 13.56
C TRP A 367 17.24 -11.86 12.07
N ASN A 368 16.34 -12.81 11.79
CA ASN A 368 15.98 -13.32 10.47
C ASN A 368 14.60 -14.01 10.50
N ASP A 369 14.19 -14.58 9.35
CA ASP A 369 12.91 -15.26 9.08
C ASP A 369 11.71 -14.30 8.85
N PRO A 370 11.17 -14.19 7.62
CA PRO A 370 11.49 -14.97 6.41
C PRO A 370 12.73 -14.48 5.67
N ARG A 371 13.26 -13.29 5.99
CA ARG A 371 14.46 -12.76 5.34
C ARG A 371 15.71 -13.39 5.93
N THR A 372 16.78 -13.54 5.16
CA THR A 372 18.05 -14.07 5.73
C THR A 372 18.64 -13.12 6.78
N ARG A 373 18.31 -11.82 6.68
CA ARG A 373 18.50 -10.81 7.73
C ARG A 373 17.37 -9.78 7.68
N CYS A 374 16.59 -9.69 8.75
CA CYS A 374 15.57 -8.64 8.88
C CYS A 374 16.24 -7.26 9.09
N PHE A 375 15.48 -6.20 8.82
CA PHE A 375 15.96 -4.83 8.83
C PHE A 375 16.24 -4.32 10.24
N PHE A 376 15.40 -4.71 11.21
CA PHE A 376 15.59 -4.45 12.64
C PHE A 376 15.90 -5.77 13.35
N ALA A 377 17.17 -6.05 13.58
CA ALA A 377 17.61 -7.39 13.98
C ALA A 377 18.18 -7.49 15.39
N SER A 378 18.26 -6.38 16.11
CA SER A 378 18.74 -6.34 17.50
C SER A 378 18.04 -5.23 18.28
N ALA A 379 18.08 -5.31 19.61
CA ALA A 379 17.60 -4.24 20.48
C ALA A 379 18.37 -2.94 20.21
N GLY A 380 19.68 -3.03 19.95
CA GLY A 380 20.54 -1.87 19.70
C GLY A 380 20.22 -1.15 18.40
N GLU A 381 20.07 -1.89 17.29
CA GLU A 381 19.69 -1.32 16.00
C GLU A 381 18.30 -0.66 16.07
N THR A 382 17.34 -1.35 16.70
CA THR A 382 15.97 -0.86 16.82
C THR A 382 15.87 0.35 17.74
N LEU A 383 16.62 0.37 18.84
CA LEU A 383 16.75 1.54 19.71
C LEU A 383 17.32 2.74 18.95
N SER A 384 18.40 2.55 18.20
CA SER A 384 19.02 3.60 17.38
C SER A 384 18.01 4.15 16.37
N PHE A 385 17.24 3.28 15.72
CA PHE A 385 16.19 3.68 14.80
C PHE A 385 15.09 4.50 15.50
N CYS A 386 14.56 4.02 16.63
CA CYS A 386 13.54 4.75 17.41
C CYS A 386 14.02 6.15 17.84
N GLN A 387 15.31 6.28 18.16
CA GLN A 387 15.92 7.57 18.47
C GLN A 387 16.03 8.49 17.25
N ALA A 388 16.37 7.94 16.08
CA ALA A 388 16.43 8.69 14.83
C ALA A 388 15.06 9.24 14.41
N VAL A 389 14.00 8.44 14.55
CA VAL A 389 12.61 8.88 14.29
C VAL A 389 12.17 9.94 15.31
N GLY A 390 12.54 9.77 16.58
CA GLY A 390 12.36 10.78 17.63
C GLY A 390 10.96 10.86 18.26
N ASN A 391 9.96 10.17 17.72
CA ASN A 391 8.62 10.13 18.32
C ASN A 391 8.63 9.48 19.72
N PRO A 392 7.99 10.07 20.74
CA PRO A 392 8.02 9.54 22.11
C PRO A 392 7.19 8.25 22.27
N ASN A 393 6.20 8.03 21.42
CA ASN A 393 5.35 6.84 21.42
C ASN A 393 5.84 5.74 20.47
N LEU A 394 7.07 5.81 19.96
CA LEU A 394 7.73 4.72 19.24
C LEU A 394 8.74 4.01 20.14
N GLY A 395 8.68 2.69 20.24
CA GLY A 395 9.58 1.92 21.09
C GLY A 395 9.71 0.48 20.63
N VAL A 396 10.16 -0.37 21.54
CA VAL A 396 10.61 -1.73 21.23
C VAL A 396 9.78 -2.73 22.01
N THR A 397 9.33 -3.77 21.32
CA THR A 397 8.96 -5.05 21.92
C THR A 397 10.23 -5.86 22.04
N LEU A 398 10.68 -6.12 23.27
CA LEU A 398 11.80 -7.04 23.52
C LEU A 398 11.23 -8.45 23.59
N ASP A 399 11.50 -9.25 22.57
CA ASP A 399 11.27 -10.68 22.62
C ASP A 399 12.52 -11.39 23.19
N PHE A 400 12.30 -12.22 24.21
CA PHE A 400 13.39 -12.91 24.90
C PHE A 400 14.15 -13.84 23.95
N GLY A 401 13.44 -14.64 23.15
CA GLY A 401 14.01 -15.58 22.18
C GLY A 401 14.76 -14.88 21.06
N HIS A 402 14.20 -13.81 20.48
CA HIS A 402 14.87 -13.01 19.46
C HIS A 402 16.17 -12.40 19.99
N SER A 403 16.15 -11.91 21.24
CA SER A 403 17.35 -11.41 21.91
C SER A 403 18.43 -12.50 21.99
N LEU A 404 18.07 -13.72 22.38
CA LEU A 404 18.99 -14.85 22.40
C LEU A 404 19.52 -15.25 21.02
N GLN A 405 18.64 -15.28 20.02
CA GLN A 405 18.96 -15.64 18.63
C GLN A 405 19.98 -14.67 18.03
N THR A 406 19.85 -13.38 18.30
CA THR A 406 20.80 -12.34 17.90
C THR A 406 22.13 -12.41 18.67
N GLY A 407 22.20 -13.20 19.74
CA GLY A 407 23.38 -13.34 20.59
C GLY A 407 23.48 -12.28 21.69
N GLU A 408 22.38 -11.60 22.02
CA GLU A 408 22.31 -10.63 23.10
C GLU A 408 22.14 -11.32 24.46
N ARG A 409 22.29 -10.54 25.54
CA ARG A 409 21.80 -10.91 26.87
C ARG A 409 20.46 -10.20 27.11
N PRO A 410 19.34 -10.91 27.30
CA PRO A 410 18.02 -10.27 27.38
C PRO A 410 17.94 -9.22 28.49
N ALA A 411 18.55 -9.48 29.65
CA ALA A 411 18.62 -8.53 30.76
C ALA A 411 19.39 -7.25 30.38
N GLN A 412 20.49 -7.40 29.63
CA GLN A 412 21.28 -6.26 29.13
C GLN A 412 20.50 -5.47 28.07
N ALA A 413 19.83 -6.16 27.15
CA ALA A 413 18.97 -5.53 26.13
C ALA A 413 17.83 -4.74 26.80
N ALA A 414 17.16 -5.32 27.81
CA ALA A 414 16.13 -4.64 28.59
C ALA A 414 16.68 -3.38 29.27
N ALA A 415 17.83 -3.48 29.95
CA ALA A 415 18.45 -2.33 30.62
C ALA A 415 18.81 -1.21 29.64
N MET A 416 19.31 -1.56 28.46
CA MET A 416 19.63 -0.60 27.41
C MET A 416 18.37 0.11 26.87
N LEU A 417 17.31 -0.64 26.57
CA LEU A 417 16.05 -0.08 26.06
C LEU A 417 15.36 0.80 27.12
N ALA A 418 15.29 0.32 28.37
CA ALA A 418 14.68 1.04 29.49
C ALA A 418 15.41 2.34 29.81
N ARG A 419 16.75 2.38 29.70
CA ARG A 419 17.56 3.59 29.90
C ARG A 419 17.12 4.77 29.02
N TYR A 420 16.58 4.49 27.83
CA TYR A 420 16.08 5.51 26.90
C TYR A 420 14.56 5.57 26.83
N GLY A 421 13.85 4.90 27.75
CA GLY A 421 12.39 4.86 27.76
C GLY A 421 11.80 4.21 26.52
N ARG A 422 12.50 3.22 25.93
CA ARG A 422 12.07 2.53 24.70
C ARG A 422 11.69 1.05 24.92
N LEU A 423 11.81 0.52 26.13
CA LEU A 423 11.26 -0.80 26.47
C LEU A 423 9.75 -0.67 26.65
N PHE A 424 8.98 -0.96 25.62
CA PHE A 424 7.52 -0.79 25.65
C PHE A 424 6.76 -2.06 25.91
N TYR A 425 7.28 -3.19 25.45
CA TYR A 425 6.61 -4.47 25.63
C TYR A 425 7.61 -5.61 25.71
N VAL A 426 7.18 -6.73 26.28
CA VAL A 426 8.03 -7.92 26.46
C VAL A 426 7.27 -9.15 25.97
N HIS A 427 7.90 -9.89 25.06
CA HIS A 427 7.46 -11.22 24.64
C HIS A 427 8.37 -12.28 25.28
N LEU A 428 7.78 -13.39 25.71
CA LEU A 428 8.46 -14.49 26.39
C LEU A 428 8.27 -15.79 25.61
N ASN A 429 9.39 -16.41 25.32
CA ASN A 429 9.54 -17.74 24.74
C ASN A 429 10.99 -18.20 24.99
N ASP A 430 11.35 -19.38 24.49
CA ASP A 430 12.72 -19.88 24.58
C ASP A 430 13.16 -20.50 23.26
N ASN A 431 14.46 -20.70 23.10
CA ASN A 431 15.05 -21.37 21.95
C ASN A 431 16.42 -21.96 22.30
N ASP A 432 17.15 -22.46 21.30
CA ASP A 432 18.50 -23.03 21.45
C ASP A 432 19.60 -22.06 21.02
N ARG A 433 19.27 -20.77 20.85
CA ARG A 433 20.06 -19.68 20.25
C ARG A 433 20.31 -19.75 18.75
N ASN A 434 19.92 -20.83 18.07
CA ASN A 434 20.18 -20.97 16.64
C ASN A 434 19.02 -20.48 15.79
N PHE A 435 17.79 -20.61 16.31
CA PHE A 435 16.59 -20.23 15.58
C PHE A 435 15.50 -19.78 16.53
N ASP A 436 14.55 -19.02 16.01
CA ASP A 436 13.36 -18.66 16.75
C ASP A 436 12.34 -19.79 16.69
N TRP A 437 12.38 -20.65 17.71
CA TRP A 437 11.59 -21.88 17.76
C TRP A 437 10.24 -21.71 18.46
N ASP A 438 10.05 -20.58 19.16
CA ASP A 438 8.90 -20.26 20.01
C ASP A 438 8.64 -21.34 21.09
N LEU A 439 9.69 -21.78 21.79
CA LEU A 439 9.57 -22.81 22.85
C LEU A 439 9.06 -22.21 24.16
N MET A 440 8.70 -23.09 25.09
CA MET A 440 8.27 -22.70 26.43
C MET A 440 9.38 -21.97 27.19
N PRO A 441 9.09 -20.84 27.87
CA PRO A 441 10.03 -20.11 28.71
C PRO A 441 10.76 -21.00 29.73
N GLY A 442 12.09 -20.88 29.77
CA GLY A 442 12.95 -21.56 30.75
C GLY A 442 13.29 -23.01 30.42
N ALA A 443 12.86 -23.52 29.27
CA ALA A 443 13.18 -24.88 28.83
C ALA A 443 14.69 -25.07 28.57
N PHE A 444 15.37 -24.05 28.04
CA PHE A 444 16.81 -24.06 27.79
C PHE A 444 17.55 -23.05 28.68
N HIS A 445 16.91 -21.92 28.98
CA HIS A 445 17.61 -20.74 29.51
C HIS A 445 17.11 -20.27 30.87
N PHE A 446 16.91 -21.20 31.81
CA PHE A 446 16.42 -20.90 33.16
C PHE A 446 17.15 -19.74 33.87
N TRP A 447 18.49 -19.78 33.94
CA TRP A 447 19.24 -18.74 34.67
C TRP A 447 19.16 -17.35 34.00
N GLU A 448 19.08 -17.29 32.67
CA GLU A 448 18.90 -16.02 31.95
C GLU A 448 17.49 -15.47 32.17
N PHE A 449 16.47 -16.32 32.33
CA PHE A 449 15.13 -15.89 32.75
C PHE A 449 15.12 -15.32 34.17
N ILE A 450 15.81 -15.97 35.12
CA ILE A 450 15.94 -15.45 36.49
C ILE A 450 16.62 -14.08 36.48
N GLU A 451 17.73 -13.93 35.74
CA GLU A 451 18.41 -12.64 35.57
C GLU A 451 17.51 -11.60 34.89
N PHE A 452 16.77 -12.00 33.85
CA PHE A 452 15.87 -11.12 33.11
C PHE A 452 14.75 -10.57 33.99
N PHE A 453 14.04 -11.43 34.73
CA PHE A 453 13.00 -10.97 35.66
C PHE A 453 13.55 -10.11 36.80
N TYR A 454 14.73 -10.47 37.34
CA TYR A 454 15.42 -9.63 38.32
C TYR A 454 15.63 -8.22 37.77
N TYR A 455 16.18 -8.07 36.56
CA TYR A 455 16.41 -6.76 35.96
C TYR A 455 15.13 -6.05 35.54
N LEU A 456 14.12 -6.72 34.98
CA LEU A 456 12.84 -6.08 34.66
C LEU A 456 12.22 -5.38 35.86
N ARG A 457 12.29 -6.02 37.04
CA ARG A 457 11.85 -5.42 38.30
C ARG A 457 12.67 -4.19 38.67
N GLN A 458 13.99 -4.25 38.56
CA GLN A 458 14.89 -3.11 38.81
C GLN A 458 14.62 -1.93 37.86
N LEU A 459 14.21 -2.24 36.63
CA LEU A 459 13.87 -1.25 35.60
C LEU A 459 12.44 -0.70 35.75
N GLY A 460 11.66 -1.20 36.71
CA GLY A 460 10.30 -0.76 36.97
C GLY A 460 9.22 -1.40 36.08
N TYR A 461 9.56 -2.42 35.29
CA TYR A 461 8.60 -3.19 34.49
C TYR A 461 7.87 -4.19 35.40
N THR A 462 6.97 -3.68 36.24
CA THR A 462 6.32 -4.42 37.34
C THR A 462 4.79 -4.37 37.31
N ASP A 463 4.20 -3.50 36.50
CA ASP A 463 2.76 -3.31 36.36
C ASP A 463 2.39 -3.25 34.86
N ASP A 464 2.87 -4.23 34.10
CA ASP A 464 2.56 -4.38 32.68
C ASP A 464 2.50 -5.87 32.31
N TRP A 465 1.98 -6.17 31.13
CA TRP A 465 1.81 -7.54 30.64
C TRP A 465 3.09 -8.09 30.02
N TYR A 466 3.21 -9.41 30.08
CA TYR A 466 4.05 -10.20 29.18
C TYR A 466 3.16 -10.86 28.15
N ALA A 467 3.58 -10.86 26.88
CA ALA A 467 3.01 -11.77 25.90
C ALA A 467 3.76 -13.10 25.94
N TYR A 468 3.05 -14.20 25.80
CA TYR A 468 3.66 -15.50 25.54
C TYR A 468 3.68 -15.72 24.03
N ASP A 469 4.82 -15.47 23.41
CA ASP A 469 5.02 -15.68 21.97
C ASP A 469 5.53 -17.10 21.73
N VAL A 470 4.67 -18.06 22.10
CA VAL A 470 4.99 -19.49 22.15
C VAL A 470 4.14 -20.22 21.12
N MET A 471 4.76 -21.13 20.36
CA MET A 471 4.05 -21.92 19.36
C MET A 471 3.89 -23.37 19.83
N SER A 472 2.64 -23.74 20.16
CA SER A 472 2.27 -25.14 20.40
C SER A 472 2.16 -25.90 19.07
N LYS A 473 3.27 -26.47 18.59
CA LYS A 473 3.34 -27.12 17.25
C LYS A 473 2.46 -28.37 17.12
N GLU A 474 2.80 -29.42 17.87
CA GLU A 474 2.12 -30.73 17.79
C GLU A 474 1.45 -31.15 19.12
N MET A 475 1.47 -30.26 20.11
CA MET A 475 0.97 -30.50 21.46
C MET A 475 -0.34 -29.77 21.71
N ASP A 476 -1.04 -30.13 22.78
CA ASP A 476 -2.28 -29.45 23.16
C ASP A 476 -1.98 -27.98 23.53
N THR A 477 -2.63 -27.06 22.81
CA THR A 477 -2.41 -25.63 23.00
C THR A 477 -2.81 -25.18 24.40
N VAL A 478 -3.92 -25.66 24.94
CA VAL A 478 -4.42 -25.20 26.24
C VAL A 478 -3.48 -25.66 27.36
N GLU A 479 -3.08 -26.93 27.36
CA GLU A 479 -2.11 -27.48 28.30
C GLU A 479 -0.75 -26.78 28.20
N THR A 480 -0.29 -26.52 26.97
CA THR A 480 0.97 -25.80 26.74
C THR A 480 0.94 -24.43 27.39
N PHE A 481 -0.11 -23.62 27.16
CA PHE A 481 -0.19 -22.28 27.71
C PHE A 481 -0.48 -22.23 29.22
N ILE A 482 -1.17 -23.24 29.78
CA ILE A 482 -1.25 -23.42 31.24
C ILE A 482 0.17 -23.62 31.81
N THR A 483 0.94 -24.52 31.21
CA THR A 483 2.32 -24.82 31.64
C THR A 483 3.23 -23.61 31.52
N VAL A 484 3.16 -22.89 30.39
CA VAL A 484 3.92 -21.64 30.16
C VAL A 484 3.63 -20.63 31.28
N ALA A 485 2.35 -20.40 31.58
CA ALA A 485 1.96 -19.46 32.63
C ALA A 485 2.50 -19.90 34.01
N GLU A 486 2.33 -21.17 34.38
CA GLU A 486 2.79 -21.69 35.68
C GLU A 486 4.31 -21.62 35.84
N VAL A 487 5.07 -22.05 34.81
CA VAL A 487 6.54 -22.05 34.83
C VAL A 487 7.08 -20.62 34.84
N THR A 488 6.53 -19.72 34.02
CA THR A 488 6.92 -18.30 34.06
C THR A 488 6.70 -17.69 35.44
N ARG A 489 5.51 -17.89 36.04
CA ARG A 489 5.21 -17.35 37.38
C ARG A 489 6.12 -17.93 38.44
N LYS A 490 6.53 -19.20 38.29
CA LYS A 490 7.51 -19.82 39.17
C LYS A 490 8.89 -19.16 39.05
N MET A 491 9.35 -18.87 37.83
CA MET A 491 10.62 -18.19 37.60
C MET A 491 10.61 -16.75 38.12
N GLU A 492 9.55 -15.99 37.89
CA GLU A 492 9.37 -14.65 38.50
C GLU A 492 9.45 -14.72 40.03
N PHE A 493 8.72 -15.64 40.65
CA PHE A 493 8.74 -15.83 42.10
C PHE A 493 10.13 -16.19 42.63
N LEU A 494 10.92 -16.96 41.88
CA LEU A 494 12.30 -17.26 42.24
C LEU A 494 13.19 -16.01 42.10
N ALA A 495 13.05 -15.23 41.04
CA ALA A 495 13.77 -13.97 40.89
C ALA A 495 13.45 -12.98 42.04
N ASP A 496 12.21 -12.97 42.52
CA ASP A 496 11.76 -12.12 43.64
C ASP A 496 12.38 -12.46 45.00
N LYS A 497 12.95 -13.66 45.16
CA LYS A 497 13.65 -14.07 46.38
C LYS A 497 15.07 -13.53 46.47
N ILE A 498 15.61 -13.00 45.37
CA ILE A 498 16.96 -12.44 45.36
C ILE A 498 16.99 -11.19 46.22
N ASP A 499 17.78 -11.23 47.29
CA ASP A 499 18.00 -10.06 48.15
C ASP A 499 18.81 -9.02 47.38
N ARG A 500 18.21 -7.85 47.21
CA ARG A 500 18.77 -6.79 46.38
C ARG A 500 20.05 -6.21 46.95
N ASP A 501 20.09 -5.92 48.24
CA ASP A 501 21.24 -5.26 48.86
C ASP A 501 22.45 -6.20 48.84
N GLN A 502 22.21 -7.49 49.08
CA GLN A 502 23.22 -8.53 48.96
C GLN A 502 23.70 -8.69 47.51
N MET A 503 22.77 -8.75 46.54
CA MET A 503 23.11 -8.87 45.12
C MET A 503 23.89 -7.65 44.62
N ASP A 504 23.52 -6.43 45.01
CA ASP A 504 24.21 -5.19 44.62
C ASP A 504 25.67 -5.18 45.12
N GLY A 505 25.91 -5.68 46.34
CA GLY A 505 27.26 -5.92 46.85
C GLY A 505 28.07 -6.89 45.98
N MET A 506 27.49 -8.04 45.65
CA MET A 506 28.14 -9.06 44.81
C MET A 506 28.41 -8.57 43.38
N LEU A 507 27.46 -7.84 42.78
CA LEU A 507 27.61 -7.25 41.45
C LEU A 507 28.71 -6.18 41.42
N THR A 508 28.93 -5.46 42.52
CA THR A 508 30.05 -4.51 42.65
C THR A 508 31.40 -5.21 42.66
N GLU A 509 31.50 -6.35 43.36
CA GLU A 509 32.72 -7.16 43.42
C GLU A 509 33.05 -7.85 42.09
N ARG A 510 32.03 -8.17 41.27
CA ARG A 510 32.15 -8.85 39.98
C ARG A 510 32.80 -10.24 40.07
N ASP A 511 32.56 -10.96 41.17
CA ASP A 511 32.96 -12.36 41.31
C ASP A 511 31.77 -13.30 41.03
N PRO A 512 31.69 -13.93 39.84
CA PRO A 512 30.58 -14.80 39.50
C PRO A 512 30.51 -16.05 40.38
N SER A 513 31.62 -16.47 41.03
CA SER A 513 31.61 -17.65 41.90
C SER A 513 30.77 -17.41 43.15
N GLN A 514 30.81 -16.19 43.69
CA GLN A 514 30.01 -15.79 44.84
C GLN A 514 28.54 -15.65 44.46
N THR A 515 28.26 -14.91 43.37
CA THR A 515 26.89 -14.71 42.87
C THR A 515 26.22 -16.04 42.54
N MET A 516 26.88 -16.92 41.79
CA MET A 516 26.28 -18.21 41.44
C MET A 516 26.06 -19.09 42.67
N ARG A 517 27.01 -19.16 43.62
CA ARG A 517 26.82 -19.93 44.85
C ARG A 517 25.60 -19.42 45.64
N TYR A 518 25.49 -18.11 45.77
CA TYR A 518 24.36 -17.47 46.45
C TYR A 518 23.02 -17.79 45.77
N LEU A 519 22.95 -17.65 44.45
CA LEU A 519 21.75 -17.94 43.67
C LEU A 519 21.31 -19.40 43.83
N TYR A 520 22.23 -20.36 43.70
CA TYR A 520 21.90 -21.77 43.90
C TYR A 520 21.42 -22.05 45.32
N GLN A 521 22.06 -21.49 46.35
CA GLN A 521 21.67 -21.73 47.75
C GLN A 521 20.34 -21.07 48.15
N SER A 522 19.98 -19.97 47.48
CA SER A 522 18.81 -19.16 47.87
C SER A 522 17.56 -19.54 47.08
N LEU A 523 17.73 -20.09 45.87
CA LEU A 523 16.63 -20.35 44.94
C LEU A 523 16.29 -21.83 44.77
N LEU A 524 17.27 -22.73 44.93
CA LEU A 524 17.15 -24.18 44.73
C LEU A 524 17.51 -24.95 46.00
#